data_AF-B9R7Q3-F1
#
_entry.id   AF-B9R7Q3-F1
#
_cell.length_a   1.000
_cell.length_b   1.000
_cell.length_c   1.000
_cell.angle_alpha   90.00
_cell.angle_beta   90.00
_cell.angle_gamma   90.00
#
_symmetry.space_group_name_H-M   'P 1'
#
loop_
_entity.id
_entity.type
_entity.pdbx_description
1 polymer ?
#
loop_
_entity_poly.entity_id
_entity_poly.type
_entity_poly.pdbx_seq_one_letter_code
_entity_poly.pdbx_strand_id
1 'polypeptide(L)'
;MIRLFKIKEKQNEIAENANGKPLGKKQSAGELRLNKDIIELNLPKACSICFNNGKDDLMNFEVTIMPGEGYYKGGKFVFSFQVSHVYPHDAPKVKCQTKVYHPNIDLEGNVCLNILREDWKPVPKY
;
A
#
# COMPACT_ATOMS: atom_id res chain seq x y z
N MET A 1 -30.54 -16.27 -2.21
CA MET A 1 -31.34 -15.08 -1.82
C MET A 1 -30.93 -14.40 -0.50
N ILE A 2 -30.10 -15.01 0.36
CA ILE A 2 -29.82 -14.48 1.73
C ILE A 2 -28.91 -13.22 1.74
N ARG A 3 -27.98 -13.07 0.78
CA ARG A 3 -27.01 -11.95 0.77
C ARG A 3 -27.63 -10.58 0.48
N LEU A 4 -28.70 -10.54 -0.32
CA LEU A 4 -29.33 -9.29 -0.75
C LEU A 4 -30.08 -8.59 0.40
N PHE A 5 -30.71 -9.34 1.30
CA PHE A 5 -31.45 -8.78 2.43
C PHE A 5 -30.53 -8.12 3.46
N LYS A 6 -29.40 -8.76 3.81
CA LYS A 6 -28.39 -8.17 4.71
C LYS A 6 -27.77 -6.88 4.19
N ILE A 7 -27.62 -6.75 2.87
CA ILE A 7 -27.06 -5.54 2.24
C ILE A 7 -28.05 -4.37 2.36
N LYS A 8 -29.36 -4.65 2.21
CA LYS A 8 -30.41 -3.63 2.29
C LYS A 8 -30.65 -3.14 3.72
N GLU A 9 -30.62 -4.05 4.70
CA GLU A 9 -30.71 -3.70 6.13
C GLU A 9 -29.52 -2.82 6.55
N LYS A 10 -28.30 -3.20 6.16
CA LYS A 10 -27.09 -2.43 6.48
C LYS A 10 -27.06 -1.04 5.82
N GLN A 11 -27.63 -0.89 4.62
CA GLN A 11 -27.77 0.42 3.95
C GLN A 11 -28.79 1.32 4.66
N ASN A 12 -29.92 0.76 5.10
CA ASN A 12 -30.94 1.52 5.83
C ASN A 12 -30.44 1.96 7.23
N GLU A 13 -29.73 1.09 7.95
CA GLU A 13 -29.13 1.44 9.25
C GLU A 13 -28.06 2.55 9.16
N ILE A 14 -27.33 2.61 8.04
CA ILE A 14 -26.35 3.66 7.76
C ILE A 14 -27.05 4.99 7.44
N ALA A 15 -28.17 4.94 6.71
CA ALA A 15 -28.97 6.12 6.38
C ALA A 15 -29.66 6.72 7.61
N GLU A 16 -30.17 5.89 8.53
CA GLU A 16 -30.87 6.34 9.73
C GLU A 16 -29.94 6.91 10.82
N ASN A 17 -28.68 6.46 10.87
CA ASN A 17 -27.68 6.98 11.84
C ASN A 17 -26.96 8.25 11.38
N ALA A 18 -27.17 8.71 10.13
CA ALA A 18 -26.53 9.91 9.58
C ALA A 18 -27.26 11.19 10.01
N ASN A 19 -27.30 11.43 11.33
CA ASN A 19 -27.86 12.65 11.91
C ASN A 19 -26.84 13.81 11.75
N GLY A 20 -26.74 14.37 10.54
CA GLY A 20 -26.21 15.72 10.24
C GLY A 20 -24.76 16.07 10.64
N LYS A 21 -24.00 15.18 11.28
CA LYS A 21 -22.57 15.36 11.54
C LYS A 21 -21.77 14.87 10.32
N PRO A 22 -20.71 15.58 9.88
CA PRO A 22 -19.83 15.06 8.84
C PRO A 22 -19.29 13.73 9.34
N LEU A 23 -19.68 12.65 8.67
CA LEU A 23 -19.28 11.30 9.02
C LEU A 23 -17.76 11.27 8.85
N GLY A 24 -17.01 11.35 9.96
CA GLY A 24 -15.58 11.10 9.92
C GLY A 24 -15.37 9.80 9.17
N LYS A 25 -14.60 9.82 8.08
CA LYS A 25 -14.43 8.65 7.21
C LYS A 25 -14.01 7.48 8.10
N LYS A 26 -14.89 6.49 8.25
CA LYS A 26 -14.57 5.27 8.99
C LYS A 26 -13.40 4.62 8.28
N GLN A 27 -12.25 4.55 8.94
CA GLN A 27 -11.06 3.91 8.38
C GLN A 27 -11.35 2.43 8.13
N SER A 28 -10.97 1.96 6.95
CA SER A 28 -11.02 0.55 6.58
C SER A 28 -10.01 -0.27 7.40
N ALA A 29 -10.25 -1.58 7.52
CA ALA A 29 -9.31 -2.47 8.21
C ALA A 29 -7.90 -2.42 7.60
N GLY A 30 -7.81 -2.29 6.27
CA GLY A 30 -6.53 -2.13 5.56
C GLY A 30 -5.83 -0.81 5.88
N GLU A 31 -6.56 0.30 5.99
CA GLU A 31 -5.98 1.58 6.41
C GLU A 31 -5.47 1.52 7.86
N LEU A 32 -6.22 0.92 8.78
CA LEU A 32 -5.80 0.73 10.17
C LEU A 32 -4.52 -0.13 10.24
N ARG A 33 -4.46 -1.21 9.45
CA ARG A 33 -3.29 -2.07 9.40
C ARG A 33 -2.08 -1.36 8.79
N LEU A 34 -2.25 -0.68 7.65
CA LEU A 34 -1.16 0.04 7.00
C LEU A 34 -0.64 1.18 7.88
N ASN A 35 -1.52 1.90 8.57
CA ASN A 35 -1.11 2.95 9.50
C ASN A 35 -0.18 2.40 10.58
N LYS A 36 -0.49 1.24 11.15
CA LYS A 36 0.38 0.54 12.09
C LYS A 36 1.73 0.16 11.44
N ASP A 37 1.71 -0.43 10.26
CA ASP A 37 2.93 -0.84 9.56
C ASP A 37 3.85 0.37 9.21
N ILE A 38 3.29 1.52 8.85
CA ILE A 38 4.04 2.77 8.61
C ILE A 38 4.66 3.31 9.91
N ILE A 39 3.94 3.26 11.03
CA ILE A 39 4.44 3.72 12.33
C ILE A 39 5.59 2.85 12.84
N GLU A 40 5.50 1.54 12.62
CA GLU A 40 6.51 0.56 13.04
C GLU A 40 7.67 0.44 12.03
N LEU A 41 7.63 1.21 10.94
CA LEU A 41 8.60 1.12 9.86
C LEU A 41 9.99 1.61 10.29
N ASN A 42 10.98 0.72 10.16
CA ASN A 42 12.39 1.08 10.30
C ASN A 42 13.07 1.09 8.93
N LEU A 43 13.26 2.28 8.36
CA LEU A 43 13.84 2.44 7.03
C LEU A 43 15.37 2.41 7.07
N PRO A 44 16.02 1.62 6.20
CA PRO A 44 17.45 1.75 5.96
C PRO A 44 17.81 3.17 5.50
N LYS A 45 19.04 3.64 5.77
CA LYS A 45 19.51 4.97 5.37
C LYS A 45 19.44 5.22 3.86
N ALA A 46 19.51 4.15 3.06
CA ALA A 46 19.41 4.20 1.61
C ALA A 46 17.97 4.41 1.11
N CYS A 47 16.97 4.36 1.98
CA CYS A 47 15.56 4.39 1.62
C CYS A 47 14.87 5.62 2.21
N SER A 48 13.95 6.22 1.45
CA SER A 48 13.04 7.25 1.94
C SER A 48 11.63 7.02 1.42
N ILE A 49 10.63 7.47 2.18
CA ILE A 49 9.21 7.36 1.84
C ILE A 49 8.62 8.76 1.63
N CYS A 50 7.73 8.89 0.64
CA CYS A 50 7.05 10.15 0.32
C CYS A 50 5.55 9.92 0.09
N PHE A 51 4.72 10.78 0.69
CA PHE A 51 3.26 10.75 0.57
C PHE A 51 2.83 11.96 -0.27
N ASN A 52 2.82 11.79 -1.60
CA ASN A 52 2.62 12.90 -2.55
C ASN A 52 1.24 13.56 -2.44
N ASN A 53 0.22 12.81 -2.01
CA ASN A 53 -1.16 13.27 -1.85
C ASN A 53 -1.45 13.84 -0.45
N GLY A 54 -0.42 14.05 0.38
CA GLY A 54 -0.55 14.51 1.75
C GLY A 54 -0.79 13.38 2.75
N LYS A 55 -0.97 13.75 4.04
CA LYS A 55 -1.05 12.79 5.16
C LYS A 55 -2.33 11.95 5.17
N ASP A 56 -3.33 12.32 4.38
CA ASP A 56 -4.65 11.68 4.38
C ASP A 56 -4.76 10.50 3.40
N ASP A 57 -3.79 10.35 2.48
CA ASP A 57 -3.72 9.24 1.53
C ASP A 57 -2.50 8.38 1.82
N LEU A 58 -2.59 7.59 2.88
CA LEU A 58 -1.54 6.64 3.25
C LEU A 58 -1.48 5.43 2.32
N MET A 59 -2.54 5.16 1.57
CA MET A 59 -2.67 3.96 0.72
C MET A 59 -1.90 4.10 -0.59
N ASN A 60 -1.48 5.33 -0.95
CA ASN A 60 -0.65 5.59 -2.11
C ASN A 60 0.58 6.39 -1.68
N PHE A 61 1.75 5.80 -1.87
CA PHE A 61 3.01 6.44 -1.49
C PHE A 61 4.14 6.00 -2.41
N GLU A 62 5.25 6.73 -2.35
CA GLU A 62 6.46 6.41 -3.08
C GLU A 62 7.59 6.05 -2.12
N VAL A 63 8.41 5.08 -2.52
CA VAL A 63 9.65 4.74 -1.85
C VAL A 63 10.79 5.03 -2.81
N THR A 64 11.75 5.84 -2.37
CA THR A 64 13.01 6.06 -3.08
C THR A 64 14.10 5.21 -2.48
N ILE A 65 14.86 4.51 -3.31
CA ILE A 65 16.03 3.72 -2.92
C ILE A 65 17.28 4.29 -3.60
N MET A 66 18.31 4.56 -2.81
CA MET A 66 19.62 5.07 -3.24
C MET A 66 20.73 4.12 -2.78
N PRO A 67 21.09 3.10 -3.57
CA PRO A 67 22.10 2.12 -3.18
C PRO A 67 23.47 2.78 -2.94
N GLY A 68 24.09 2.47 -1.80
CA GLY A 68 25.44 2.94 -1.44
C GLY A 68 26.57 2.04 -1.98
N GLU A 69 26.23 0.86 -2.49
CA GLU A 69 27.14 -0.19 -2.92
C GLU A 69 26.54 -1.04 -4.06
N GLY A 70 27.32 -1.97 -4.60
CA GLY A 70 26.92 -2.87 -5.69
C GLY A 70 26.81 -2.18 -7.07
N TYR A 71 26.25 -2.90 -8.04
CA TYR A 71 26.15 -2.46 -9.44
C TYR A 71 25.35 -1.17 -9.64
N TYR A 72 24.40 -0.89 -8.74
CA TYR A 72 23.51 0.26 -8.83
C TYR A 72 23.91 1.40 -7.88
N LYS A 73 25.14 1.36 -7.36
CA LYS A 73 25.68 2.42 -6.48
C LYS A 73 25.55 3.80 -7.13
N GLY A 74 25.05 4.77 -6.37
CA GLY A 74 24.86 6.15 -6.85
C GLY A 74 23.61 6.34 -7.71
N GLY A 75 22.87 5.27 -8.01
CA GLY A 75 21.55 5.36 -8.64
C GLY A 75 20.48 5.88 -7.66
N LYS A 76 19.37 6.33 -8.22
CA LYS A 76 18.15 6.71 -7.50
C LYS A 76 16.97 6.04 -8.18
N PHE A 77 16.27 5.16 -7.46
CA PHE A 77 15.16 4.37 -7.97
C PHE A 77 13.90 4.67 -7.18
N VAL A 78 12.85 5.09 -7.87
CA VAL A 78 11.57 5.46 -7.26
C VAL A 78 10.56 4.34 -7.52
N PHE A 79 9.87 3.89 -6.48
CA PHE A 79 8.86 2.86 -6.53
C PHE A 79 7.52 3.41 -6.02
N SER A 80 6.46 3.28 -6.81
CA SER A 80 5.10 3.62 -6.37
C SER A 80 4.44 2.41 -5.72
N PHE A 81 3.87 2.63 -4.54
CA PHE A 81 3.07 1.66 -3.80
C PHE A 81 1.60 2.06 -3.85
N GLN A 82 0.75 1.11 -4.23
CA GLN A 82 -0.70 1.24 -4.17
C GLN A 82 -1.27 0.10 -3.33
N VAL A 83 -1.72 0.43 -2.13
CA VAL A 83 -2.30 -0.51 -1.17
C VAL A 83 -3.80 -0.57 -1.39
N SER A 84 -4.38 -1.78 -1.42
CA SER A 84 -5.83 -1.96 -1.53
C SER A 84 -6.48 -1.95 -0.14
N HIS A 85 -7.78 -1.64 -0.05
CA HIS A 85 -8.53 -1.72 1.21
C HIS A 85 -8.63 -3.14 1.79
N VAL A 86 -8.25 -4.18 1.01
CA VAL A 86 -8.23 -5.59 1.42
C VAL A 86 -6.91 -5.96 2.10
N TYR A 87 -5.93 -5.05 2.14
CA TYR A 87 -4.69 -5.22 2.91
C TYR A 87 -4.99 -5.62 4.36
N PRO A 88 -4.26 -6.56 4.96
CA PRO A 88 -3.06 -7.24 4.46
C PRO A 88 -3.34 -8.56 3.72
N HIS A 89 -4.58 -8.86 3.35
CA HIS A 89 -4.89 -10.11 2.63
C HIS A 89 -4.30 -10.11 1.22
N ASP A 90 -4.38 -8.97 0.53
CA ASP A 90 -3.71 -8.74 -0.75
C ASP A 90 -2.42 -7.93 -0.54
N ALA A 91 -1.39 -8.26 -1.33
CA ALA A 91 -0.15 -7.51 -1.38
C ALA A 91 -0.37 -6.10 -1.96
N PRO A 92 0.46 -5.11 -1.57
CA PRO A 92 0.50 -3.83 -2.26
C PRO A 92 0.96 -4.01 -3.70
N LYS A 93 0.36 -3.24 -4.63
CA LYS A 93 0.86 -3.15 -6.00
C LYS A 93 2.07 -2.23 -6.02
N VAL A 94 3.19 -2.75 -6.52
CA VAL A 94 4.45 -2.00 -6.61
C VAL A 94 4.89 -1.87 -8.05
N LYS A 95 5.27 -0.66 -8.46
CA LYS A 95 5.89 -0.39 -9.77
C LYS A 95 7.14 0.47 -9.60
N CYS A 96 8.19 0.13 -10.34
CA CYS A 96 9.36 0.99 -10.50
C CYS A 96 9.03 2.11 -11.50
N GLN A 97 9.14 3.35 -11.05
CA GLN A 97 8.94 4.55 -11.89
C GLN A 97 10.23 4.95 -12.63
N THR A 98 11.38 4.42 -12.20
CA THR A 98 12.68 4.70 -12.80
C THR A 98 13.03 3.64 -13.85
N LYS A 99 13.24 4.06 -15.11
CA LYS A 99 13.77 3.15 -16.13
C LYS A 99 15.15 2.65 -15.71
N VAL A 100 15.30 1.34 -15.58
CA VAL A 100 16.52 0.69 -15.11
C VAL A 100 16.75 -0.60 -15.88
N TYR A 101 18.01 -0.90 -16.16
CA TYR A 101 18.40 -2.23 -16.63
C TYR A 101 18.57 -3.14 -15.41
N HIS A 102 17.56 -3.94 -15.09
CA HIS A 102 17.57 -4.84 -13.94
C HIS A 102 16.85 -6.16 -14.28
N PRO A 103 17.39 -7.34 -13.92
CA PRO A 103 16.82 -8.63 -14.32
C PRO A 103 15.39 -8.87 -13.81
N ASN A 104 15.02 -8.23 -12.70
CA ASN A 104 13.70 -8.35 -12.07
C ASN A 104 12.77 -7.14 -12.30
N ILE A 105 13.15 -6.19 -13.16
CA ILE A 105 12.32 -5.01 -13.46
C ILE A 105 12.24 -4.86 -14.97
N ASP A 106 11.03 -4.92 -15.51
CA ASP A 106 10.83 -4.71 -16.95
C ASP A 106 10.76 -3.22 -17.32
N LEU A 107 10.67 -2.95 -18.62
CA LEU A 107 10.63 -1.57 -19.16
C LEU A 107 9.33 -0.82 -18.82
N GLU A 108 8.29 -1.54 -18.40
CA GLU A 108 7.02 -0.97 -17.92
C GLU A 108 7.02 -0.74 -16.40
N GLY A 109 8.11 -1.08 -15.73
CA GLY A 109 8.31 -0.91 -14.30
C GLY A 109 7.70 -2.03 -13.45
N ASN A 110 7.25 -3.14 -14.04
CA ASN A 110 6.74 -4.26 -13.26
C ASN A 110 7.90 -4.93 -12.52
N VAL A 111 7.71 -5.16 -11.22
CA VAL A 111 8.72 -5.75 -10.34
C VAL A 111 8.42 -7.25 -10.13
N CYS A 112 9.45 -8.08 -10.31
CA CYS A 112 9.41 -9.50 -10.01
C CYS A 112 10.03 -9.77 -8.64
N LEU A 113 9.19 -9.78 -7.60
CA LEU A 113 9.57 -10.10 -6.23
C LEU A 113 8.52 -11.06 -5.66
N ASN A 114 8.95 -12.25 -5.24
CA ASN A 114 8.09 -13.36 -4.78
C ASN A 114 7.15 -12.95 -3.63
N ILE A 115 7.64 -12.13 -2.68
CA ILE A 115 6.81 -11.66 -1.56
C ILE A 115 5.68 -10.74 -1.99
N LEU A 116 5.69 -10.19 -3.21
CA LEU A 116 4.56 -9.41 -3.75
C LEU A 116 3.53 -10.28 -4.48
N ARG A 117 3.74 -11.60 -4.53
CA ARG A 117 2.96 -12.56 -5.33
C ARG A 117 2.73 -13.85 -4.53
N GLU A 118 3.33 -14.97 -4.94
CA GLU A 118 3.09 -16.31 -4.41
C GLU A 118 3.45 -16.46 -2.93
N ASP A 119 4.45 -15.71 -2.45
CA ASP A 119 4.93 -15.79 -1.07
C ASP A 119 4.32 -14.71 -0.16
N TRP A 120 3.36 -13.93 -0.67
CA TRP A 120 2.67 -12.93 0.15
C TRP A 120 1.91 -13.60 1.30
N LYS A 121 2.10 -13.06 2.52
CA LYS A 121 1.37 -13.48 3.70
C LYS A 121 0.90 -12.24 4.47
N PRO A 122 -0.34 -12.25 5.00
CA PRO A 122 -0.88 -11.13 5.79
C PRO A 122 -0.07 -10.78 7.04
N VAL A 123 0.76 -11.72 7.49
CA VAL A 123 1.73 -11.54 8.56
C VAL A 123 3.11 -11.85 7.97
N PRO A 124 3.99 -10.84 7.83
CA PRO A 124 5.39 -11.10 7.53
C PRO A 124 5.94 -11.98 8.66
N LYS A 125 6.39 -13.21 8.35
CA LYS A 125 7.16 -13.99 9.30
C LYS A 125 8.57 -13.42 9.30
N TYR A 126 8.95 -12.76 10.39
CA TYR A 126 10.34 -12.43 10.69
C TYR A 126 11.13 -13.70 10.97
#